data_AF-A0A9J6A7X5-F1
#
_entry.id   AF-A0A9J6A7X5-F1
#
_cell.length_a   1.000
_cell.length_b   1.000
_cell.length_c   1.000
_cell.angle_alpha   90.00
_cell.angle_beta   90.00
_cell.angle_gamma   90.00
#
_symmetry.space_group_name_H-M   'P 1'
#
loop_
_entity.id
_entity.type
_entity.pdbx_description
1 polymer ?
#
loop_
_entity_poly.entity_id
_entity_poly.type
_entity_poly.pdbx_seq_one_letter_code
_entity_poly.pdbx_strand_id
1 'polypeptide(L)' 'MPTNTLDVLPSWSRRRGTKAQKKCWSVIPGCIWWTILGERNSRCFQNKSNPIQNIKLNCIQLCIFGVKTISI' A
#
# COMPACT_ATOMS: atom_id res chain seq x y z
N MET A 1 -16.70 8.13 6.65
CA MET A 1 -15.98 7.60 5.47
C MET A 1 -14.98 8.66 5.03
N PRO A 2 -13.73 8.32 4.68
CA PRO A 2 -12.82 9.30 4.06
C PRO A 2 -13.33 9.67 2.67
N THR A 3 -13.34 10.97 2.35
CA THR A 3 -13.87 11.50 1.08
C THR A 3 -12.78 11.62 0.03
N ASN A 4 -11.54 11.88 0.47
CA ASN A 4 -10.36 11.97 -0.40
C ASN A 4 -9.32 10.90 -0.04
N THR A 5 -8.44 10.57 -0.99
CA THR A 5 -7.30 9.67 -0.77
C THR A 5 -6.38 10.14 0.35
N LEU A 6 -6.26 11.45 0.55
CA LEU A 6 -5.51 12.05 1.65
C LEU A 6 -6.18 11.85 3.02
N ASP A 7 -7.52 11.74 3.07
CA ASP A 7 -8.27 11.48 4.31
C ASP A 7 -8.14 10.01 4.77
N VAL A 8 -7.73 9.12 3.87
CA VAL A 8 -7.50 7.70 4.17
C VAL A 8 -6.27 7.54 5.07
N LEU A 9 -5.22 8.34 4.87
CA LEU A 9 -3.96 8.26 5.61
C LEU A 9 -4.16 8.44 7.14
N PRO A 10 -4.81 9.53 7.62
CA PRO A 10 -5.12 9.68 9.05
C PRO A 10 -5.99 8.55 9.59
N SER A 11 -6.92 8.03 8.79
CA SER A 11 -7.87 6.99 9.21
C SER A 11 -7.21 5.65 9.55
N TRP A 12 -6.05 5.36 8.93
CA TRP A 12 -5.29 4.14 9.21
C TRP A 12 -4.40 4.28 10.44
N SER A 13 -3.83 5.46 10.66
CA SER A 13 -3.07 5.79 11.87
C SER A 13 -3.96 5.88 13.13
N ARG A 14 -5.25 6.22 12.96
CA ARG A 14 -6.21 6.36 14.07
C ARG A 14 -6.75 5.02 14.60
N ARG A 15 -6.44 3.89 13.96
CA ARG A 15 -6.89 2.57 14.46
C ARG A 15 -6.27 2.29 15.83
N ARG A 16 -7.10 1.93 16.81
CA ARG A 16 -6.66 1.46 18.13
C ARG A 16 -5.83 0.18 17.95
N GLY A 17 -4.76 0.03 18.73
CA GLY A 17 -3.85 -1.10 18.65
C GLY A 17 -2.51 -0.83 19.32
N THR A 18 -1.68 -1.87 19.40
CA THR A 18 -0.31 -1.79 19.94
C THR A 18 0.58 -0.91 19.07
N LYS A 19 1.73 -0.46 19.61
CA LYS A 19 2.73 0.30 18.81
C LYS A 19 3.12 -0.46 17.54
N ALA A 20 3.29 -1.78 17.62
CA ALA A 20 3.59 -2.63 16.46
C ALA A 20 2.47 -2.61 15.41
N GLN A 21 1.21 -2.76 15.84
CA GLN A 21 0.07 -2.69 14.93
C GLN A 21 -0.01 -1.33 14.23
N LYS A 22 0.20 -0.23 14.95
CA LYS A 22 0.25 1.12 14.35
C LYS A 22 1.36 1.27 13.31
N LYS A 23 2.55 0.72 13.60
CA LYS A 23 3.66 0.63 12.62
C LYS A 23 3.20 -0.10 11.36
N CYS A 24 2.56 -1.26 11.50
CA CYS A 24 2.02 -2.00 10.35
C CYS A 24 0.98 -1.18 9.56
N TRP A 25 0.04 -0.52 10.25
CA TRP A 25 -0.99 0.30 9.59
C TRP A 25 -0.41 1.49 8.81
N SER A 26 0.74 2.04 9.23
CA SER A 26 1.40 3.13 8.50
C SER A 26 2.06 2.72 7.19
N VAL A 27 2.32 1.42 6.98
CA VAL A 27 3.02 0.90 5.79
C VAL A 27 2.08 0.71 4.60
N ILE A 28 0.89 0.20 4.88
CA ILE A 28 -0.08 -0.20 3.86
C ILE A 28 -0.36 0.93 2.84
N PRO A 29 -0.48 2.24 3.20
CA PRO A 29 -0.87 3.25 2.22
C PRO A 29 0.24 3.48 1.20
N GLY A 30 1.49 3.48 1.68
CA GLY A 30 2.67 3.55 0.83
C GLY A 30 2.72 2.37 -0.13
N CYS A 31 2.37 1.18 0.33
CA CYS A 31 2.33 0.00 -0.53
C CYS A 31 1.27 0.08 -1.63
N ILE A 32 0.04 0.47 -1.29
CA ILE A 32 -1.02 0.66 -2.28
C ILE A 32 -0.61 1.73 -3.30
N TRP A 33 -0.11 2.86 -2.82
CA TRP A 33 0.33 3.96 -3.65
C TRP A 33 1.43 3.52 -4.63
N TRP A 34 2.45 2.83 -4.14
CA TRP A 34 3.56 2.34 -4.94
C TRP A 34 3.12 1.31 -5.98
N THR A 35 2.26 0.36 -5.61
CA THR A 35 1.74 -0.63 -6.55
C THR A 35 0.91 0.01 -7.66
N ILE A 36 0.04 0.97 -7.33
CA ILE A 36 -0.78 1.68 -8.33
C ILE A 36 0.10 2.50 -9.26
N LEU A 37 1.08 3.25 -8.73
CA LEU A 37 2.00 4.03 -9.56
C LEU A 37 2.81 3.12 -10.48
N GLY A 38 3.33 2.00 -9.98
CA GLY A 38 4.06 1.02 -10.79
C GLY A 38 3.21 0.46 -11.94
N GLU A 39 1.96 0.10 -11.67
CA GLU A 39 1.03 -0.37 -12.70
C GLU A 39 0.71 0.72 -13.73
N ARG A 40 0.41 1.95 -13.28
CA ARG A 40 0.14 3.08 -14.19
C ARG A 40 1.36 3.39 -15.07
N ASN A 41 2.56 3.35 -14.49
CA ASN A 41 3.80 3.55 -15.22
C ASN A 41 4.01 2.44 -16.27
N SER A 42 3.78 1.18 -15.89
CA SER A 42 3.85 0.03 -16.81
C SER A 42 2.86 0.16 -17.98
N ARG A 43 1.63 0.61 -17.73
CA ARG A 43 0.63 0.84 -18.77
C ARG A 43 1.01 1.98 -19.71
N CYS A 44 1.42 3.12 -19.16
CA CYS A 44 1.74 4.32 -19.94
C CYS A 44 3.02 4.18 -20.76
N PHE A 45 4.07 3.57 -20.22
CA PHE A 45 5.40 3.58 -20.84
C PHE A 45 5.81 2.24 -21.46
N GLN A 46 5.20 1.13 -21.04
CA GLN A 46 5.54 -0.21 -21.54
C GLN A 46 4.38 -0.90 -22.26
N ASN A 47 3.20 -0.27 -22.30
CA ASN A 47 1.96 -0.85 -22.84
C ASN A 47 1.63 -2.24 -22.27
N LYS A 48 2.06 -2.50 -21.02
CA LYS A 48 1.81 -3.76 -20.31
C LYS A 48 0.69 -3.55 -19.32
N SER A 49 -0.35 -4.37 -19.43
CA SER A 49 -1.45 -4.43 -18.46
C SER A 49 -1.34 -5.72 -17.67
N ASN A 50 -1.13 -5.62 -16.37
CA ASN A 50 -1.14 -6.80 -15.51
C ASN A 50 -2.57 -7.20 -15.14
N PRO A 51 -2.85 -8.50 -15.00
CA PRO A 51 -4.12 -8.95 -14.46
C PRO A 51 -4.26 -8.48 -13.02
N ILE A 52 -5.50 -8.15 -12.61
CA ILE A 52 -5.77 -7.56 -11.29
C ILE A 52 -5.32 -8.43 -10.12
N GLN A 53 -5.33 -9.76 -10.29
CA GLN A 53 -4.80 -10.67 -9.26
C GLN A 53 -3.30 -10.43 -9.03
N ASN A 54 -2.53 -10.20 -10.09
CA ASN A 54 -1.09 -9.98 -9.99
C ASN A 54 -0.78 -8.63 -9.32
N ILE A 55 -1.57 -7.59 -9.63
CA ILE A 55 -1.48 -6.29 -8.97
C ILE A 55 -1.76 -6.43 -7.47
N LYS A 56 -2.80 -7.18 -7.08
CA LYS A 56 -3.14 -7.45 -5.68
C LYS A 56 -2.02 -8.21 -4.96
N LEU A 57 -1.46 -9.25 -5.58
CA LEU A 57 -0.36 -10.02 -5.03
C LEU A 57 0.89 -9.16 -4.82
N ASN A 58 1.25 -8.34 -5.80
CA ASN A 58 2.37 -7.41 -5.68
C ASN A 58 2.17 -6.42 -4.52
N CYS A 59 0.96 -5.89 -4.36
CA CYS A 59 0.63 -5.02 -3.22
C CYS A 59 0.82 -5.74 -1.87
N ILE A 60 0.36 -6.99 -1.74
CA ILE A 60 0.50 -7.79 -0.52
C ILE A 60 1.98 -8.07 -0.22
N GLN A 61 2.77 -8.44 -1.24
CA GLN A 61 4.20 -8.67 -1.11
C GLN A 61 4.93 -7.41 -0.64
N LEU A 62 4.60 -6.25 -1.21
CA LEU A 62 5.18 -4.96 -0.81
C LEU A 62 4.81 -4.61 0.64
N CYS A 63 3.57 -4.87 1.05
CA CYS A 63 3.11 -4.70 2.43
C CYS A 63 3.92 -5.58 3.41
N ILE A 64 4.07 -6.88 3.11
CA ILE A 64 4.82 -7.82 3.95
C ILE A 64 6.28 -7.38 4.08
N PHE A 65 6.89 -6.99 2.95
CA PHE A 65 8.26 -6.49 2.94
C PHE A 65 8.39 -5.22 3.80
N GLY A 66 7.53 -4.23 3.59
CA GLY A 66 7.57 -2.97 4.33
C GLY A 66 7.37 -3.16 5.85
N VAL A 67 6.47 -4.06 6.26
CA VAL A 67 6.29 -4.41 7.68
C VAL A 67 7.54 -5.04 8.28
N LYS A 68 8.23 -5.91 7.52
CA LYS A 68 9.48 -6.55 7.97
C LYS A 68 10.61 -5.54 8.14
N THR A 69 10.79 -4.63 7.18
CA THR A 69 11.81 -3.56 7.24
C THR A 69 11.62 -2.65 8.45
N ILE A 70 10.37 -2.43 8.82
CA ILE A 70 9.99 -1.54 9.91
C ILE A 70 10.02 -2.24 11.27
N SER A 71 10.18 -3.57 11.33
CA SER A 71 10.26 -4.33 12.59
C SER A 71 11.69 -4.60 13.07
N ILE A 72 12.69 -4.23 12.27
CA ILE A 72 14.13 -4.20 12.59
C ILE A 72 14.46 -2.81 13.14
#